data_AF-A0A7W2PRH2-F1
#
_entry.id   AF-A0A7W2PRH2-F1
#
_cell.length_a   1.000
_cell.length_b   1.000
_cell.length_c   1.000
_cell.angle_alpha   90.00
_cell.angle_beta   90.00
_cell.angle_gamma   90.00
#
_symmetry.space_group_name_H-M   'P 1'
#
loop_
_entity.id
_entity.type
_entity.pdbx_description
1 polymer ?
#
loop_
_entity_poly.entity_id
_entity_poly.type
_entity_poly.pdbx_seq_one_letter_code
_entity_poly.pdbx_strand_id
1 'polypeptide(L)'
;MRKVTRTVDDPTAKWGFRVVPATYEEAEKITGFRLDRRHNYSINRDGEVGVLGVCSVECSGCSCDCSSCSYGYNAHPAAGCRECGYTGRSRMYFGYPPSPPRLKKAA
;
A
#
# COMPACT_ATOMS: atom_id res chain seq x y z
N MET A 1 -10.43 -8.22 3.58
CA MET A 1 -9.64 -7.75 2.41
C MET A 1 -9.28 -8.98 1.58
N ARG A 2 -9.55 -8.98 0.27
CA ARG A 2 -9.16 -10.11 -0.59
C ARG A 2 -7.64 -10.13 -0.70
N LYS A 3 -7.03 -11.32 -0.63
CA LYS A 3 -5.57 -11.42 -0.57
C LYS A 3 -4.87 -11.14 -1.91
N VAL A 4 -5.58 -11.29 -3.03
CA VAL A 4 -5.07 -10.94 -4.35
C VAL A 4 -6.16 -10.22 -5.14
N THR A 5 -5.80 -9.09 -5.74
CA THR A 5 -6.68 -8.28 -6.60
C THR A 5 -6.00 -7.95 -7.90
N ARG A 6 -6.77 -7.71 -8.97
CA ARG A 6 -6.25 -7.29 -10.28
C ARG A 6 -6.95 -6.02 -10.73
N THR A 7 -6.20 -5.09 -11.29
CA THR A 7 -6.74 -3.92 -11.96
C THR A 7 -7.03 -4.27 -13.42
N VAL A 8 -8.25 -4.02 -13.88
CA VAL A 8 -8.70 -4.29 -15.25
C VAL A 8 -9.29 -3.02 -15.83
N ASP A 9 -9.01 -2.80 -17.11
CA ASP A 9 -9.58 -1.68 -17.87
C ASP A 9 -11.08 -1.82 -17.95
N ASP A 10 -11.77 -0.74 -17.61
CA ASP A 10 -13.21 -0.65 -17.68
C ASP A 10 -13.58 0.78 -18.07
N PRO A 11 -13.86 1.03 -19.37
CA PRO A 11 -14.18 2.36 -19.86
C PRO A 11 -15.49 2.91 -19.28
N THR A 12 -16.31 2.06 -18.64
CA THR A 12 -17.56 2.48 -17.98
C THR A 12 -17.35 2.88 -16.52
N ALA A 13 -16.20 2.54 -15.94
CA ALA A 13 -15.86 2.92 -14.59
C ALA A 13 -15.42 4.39 -14.52
N LYS A 14 -15.71 5.05 -13.39
CA LYS A 14 -15.37 6.46 -13.13
C LYS A 14 -13.92 6.84 -13.47
N TRP A 15 -12.99 5.90 -13.25
CA TRP A 15 -11.56 6.11 -13.43
C TRP A 15 -10.98 5.34 -14.64
N GLY A 16 -11.84 4.76 -15.48
CA GLY A 16 -11.43 3.95 -16.63
C GLY A 16 -10.87 2.55 -16.28
N PHE A 17 -10.93 2.17 -15.00
CA PHE A 17 -10.53 0.85 -14.53
C PHE A 17 -11.36 0.44 -13.31
N ARG A 18 -11.38 -0.88 -13.05
CA ARG A 18 -11.96 -1.46 -11.84
C ARG A 18 -11.01 -2.50 -11.22
N VAL A 19 -11.18 -2.72 -9.93
CA VAL A 19 -10.44 -3.73 -9.18
C VAL A 19 -11.30 -4.97 -9.04
N VAL A 20 -10.79 -6.11 -9.52
CA VAL A 20 -11.47 -7.41 -9.51
C VAL A 20 -10.73 -8.39 -8.61
N PRO A 21 -11.40 -9.41 -8.06
CA PRO A 21 -10.70 -10.50 -7.38
C PRO A 21 -9.77 -11.21 -8.36
N ALA A 22 -8.59 -11.60 -7.88
CA ALA A 22 -7.67 -12.48 -8.59
C ALA A 22 -7.20 -13.59 -7.65
N THR A 23 -6.47 -14.55 -8.20
CA THR A 23 -5.96 -15.72 -7.47
C THR A 23 -4.45 -15.64 -7.27
N TYR A 24 -3.96 -16.39 -6.28
CA TYR A 24 -2.52 -16.56 -6.11
C TYR A 24 -1.87 -17.29 -7.28
N GLU A 25 -2.57 -18.23 -7.92
CA GLU A 25 -2.03 -18.98 -9.07
C GLU A 25 -1.74 -18.04 -10.24
N GLU A 26 -2.61 -17.08 -10.50
CA GLU A 26 -2.37 -16.04 -11.52
C GLU A 26 -1.16 -15.17 -11.16
N ALA A 27 -1.04 -14.74 -9.91
CA ALA A 27 0.08 -13.91 -9.45
C ALA A 27 1.42 -14.68 -9.42
N GLU A 28 1.39 -15.96 -9.07
CA GLU A 28 2.56 -16.86 -9.05
C GLU A 28 3.03 -17.21 -10.47
N LYS A 29 2.12 -17.33 -11.45
CA LYS A 29 2.48 -17.47 -12.87
C LYS A 29 3.25 -16.26 -13.39
N ILE A 30 2.90 -15.06 -12.95
CA ILE A 30 3.58 -13.82 -13.37
C ILE A 30 4.94 -13.68 -12.68
N THR A 31 4.98 -13.93 -11.38
CA THR A 31 6.21 -13.73 -10.57
C THR A 31 7.23 -14.85 -10.73
N GLY A 32 6.80 -16.05 -11.13
CA GLY A 32 7.67 -17.21 -11.32
C GLY A 32 8.13 -17.87 -10.02
N PHE A 33 7.58 -17.46 -8.87
CA PHE A 33 7.86 -18.07 -7.57
C PHE A 33 6.62 -18.08 -6.68
N ARG A 34 6.67 -18.91 -5.64
CA ARG A 34 5.57 -19.04 -4.68
C ARG A 34 5.47 -17.80 -3.80
N LEU A 35 4.29 -17.17 -3.78
CA LEU A 35 4.03 -15.97 -3.00
C LEU A 35 3.69 -16.30 -1.54
N ASP A 36 4.11 -15.43 -0.62
CA ASP A 36 3.80 -15.57 0.80
C ASP A 36 2.31 -15.26 1.06
N ARG A 37 1.59 -16.26 1.55
CA ARG A 37 0.15 -16.17 1.79
C ARG A 37 -0.24 -15.26 2.95
N ARG A 38 0.71 -14.67 3.67
CA ARG A 38 0.49 -13.67 4.72
C ARG A 38 0.30 -12.26 4.16
N HIS A 39 0.77 -12.01 2.95
CA HIS A 39 0.68 -10.69 2.32
C HIS A 39 -0.55 -10.57 1.41
N ASN A 40 -0.96 -9.32 1.21
CA ASN A 40 -1.94 -8.95 0.19
C ASN A 40 -1.18 -8.53 -1.08
N TYR A 41 -1.72 -8.89 -2.24
CA TYR A 41 -1.10 -8.64 -3.54
C TYR A 41 -2.04 -7.92 -4.49
N SER A 42 -1.47 -7.11 -5.38
CA SER A 42 -2.17 -6.44 -6.46
C SER A 42 -1.48 -6.69 -7.80
N ILE A 43 -2.23 -7.07 -8.81
CA ILE A 43 -1.78 -7.15 -10.20
C ILE A 43 -2.16 -5.84 -10.88
N ASN A 44 -1.16 -5.09 -11.33
CA ASN A 44 -1.32 -3.79 -11.99
C ASN A 44 -1.81 -3.94 -13.44
N ARG A 45 -2.15 -2.81 -14.09
CA ARG A 45 -2.60 -2.78 -15.50
C ARG A 45 -1.54 -3.34 -16.44
N ASP A 46 -0.26 -3.09 -16.14
CA ASP A 46 0.89 -3.60 -16.89
C ASP A 46 1.17 -5.10 -16.65
N GLY A 47 0.34 -5.76 -15.83
CA GLY A 47 0.49 -7.17 -15.52
C GLY A 47 1.54 -7.48 -14.46
N GLU A 48 2.13 -6.47 -13.81
CA GLU A 48 3.10 -6.67 -12.73
C GLU A 48 2.41 -6.98 -11.39
N VAL A 49 3.03 -7.84 -10.58
CA VAL A 49 2.55 -8.15 -9.22
C VAL A 49 3.28 -7.26 -8.22
N GLY A 50 2.51 -6.53 -7.41
CA GLY A 50 2.97 -5.79 -6.24
C GLY A 50 2.44 -6.40 -4.96
N VAL A 51 3.21 -6.30 -3.89
CA VAL A 51 2.74 -6.50 -2.51
C VAL A 51 2.10 -5.21 -2.04
N LEU A 52 0.91 -5.31 -1.45
CA LEU A 52 0.23 -4.19 -0.84
C LEU A 52 0.70 -4.01 0.61
N GLY A 53 1.60 -3.05 0.81
CA GLY A 53 2.05 -2.58 2.10
C GLY A 53 1.08 -1.58 2.72
N VAL A 54 1.07 -1.52 4.04
CA VAL A 54 0.35 -0.50 4.81
C VAL A 54 1.33 0.09 5.82
N CYS A 55 1.46 1.41 5.83
CA CYS A 55 2.18 2.11 6.89
C CYS A 55 1.29 3.22 7.47
N SER A 56 1.62 3.63 8.69
CA SER A 56 1.02 4.82 9.30
C SER A 56 1.98 5.98 9.11
N VAL A 57 1.51 7.02 8.45
CA VAL A 57 2.24 8.28 8.23
C VAL A 57 1.58 9.39 9.02
N GLU A 58 2.32 10.46 9.26
CA GLU A 58 1.74 11.68 9.83
C GLU A 58 0.70 12.26 8.87
N CYS A 59 -0.36 12.80 9.43
CA CYS A 59 -1.43 13.37 8.63
C CYS A 59 -1.00 14.73 8.06
N SER A 60 -1.08 14.87 6.73
CA SER A 60 -0.74 16.09 5.99
C SER A 60 -1.50 17.33 6.44
N GLY A 61 -2.74 17.16 6.92
CA GLY A 61 -3.59 18.25 7.38
C GLY A 61 -3.40 18.64 8.86
N CYS A 62 -2.44 18.03 9.57
CA CYS A 62 -2.16 18.38 10.96
C CYS A 62 -1.00 19.38 11.04
N SER A 63 -1.25 20.64 10.69
CA SER A 63 -0.43 21.73 11.21
C SER A 63 -0.85 21.97 12.66
N CYS A 64 0.09 22.08 13.59
CA CYS A 64 -0.29 22.61 14.90
C CYS A 64 -0.87 24.03 14.74
N ASP A 65 -1.74 24.40 15.65
CA ASP A 65 -2.20 25.76 15.92
C ASP A 65 -1.11 26.68 16.53
N CYS A 66 0.09 26.12 16.76
CA CYS A 66 1.28 26.85 17.15
C CYS A 66 2.03 27.39 15.91
N SER A 67 2.44 28.67 15.95
CA SER A 67 3.08 29.38 14.84
C SER A 67 4.49 28.86 14.45
N SER A 68 4.93 27.71 14.97
CA SER A 68 6.31 27.22 14.92
C SER A 68 6.49 25.75 14.50
N CYS A 69 5.48 25.09 13.93
CA CYS A 69 5.65 23.74 13.37
C CYS A 69 6.31 23.72 11.99
N SER A 70 7.58 24.15 11.96
CA SER A 70 8.51 23.70 10.93
C SER A 70 9.13 22.38 11.38
N TYR A 71 9.22 21.41 10.47
CA TYR A 71 9.91 20.13 10.65
C TYR A 71 11.25 20.33 11.39
N GLY A 72 11.32 19.94 12.67
CA GLY A 72 12.47 20.22 13.52
C GLY A 72 12.45 19.54 14.89
N TYR A 73 13.63 19.49 15.51
CA TYR A 73 13.84 19.07 16.90
C TYR A 73 12.95 19.95 17.82
N ASN A 74 11.99 19.35 18.52
CA ASN A 74 10.92 19.98 19.36
C ASN A 74 9.56 20.21 18.69
N ALA A 75 9.25 19.57 17.56
CA ALA A 75 7.88 19.56 17.03
C ALA A 75 6.92 18.85 18.00
N HIS A 76 5.81 19.51 18.35
CA HIS A 76 4.73 18.90 19.13
C HIS A 76 4.05 17.76 18.35
N PRO A 77 3.49 16.74 19.02
CA PRO A 77 2.73 15.69 18.34
C PRO A 77 1.60 16.33 17.52
N ALA A 78 1.42 15.87 16.28
CA ALA A 78 0.35 16.33 15.39
C ALA A 78 -1.01 16.28 16.10
N ALA A 79 -1.57 17.45 16.42
CA ALA A 79 -2.94 17.58 16.90
C ALA A 79 -3.86 17.17 15.75
N GLY A 80 -4.40 15.95 15.82
CA GLY A 80 -5.12 15.35 14.70
C GLY A 80 -6.22 16.23 14.12
N CYS A 81 -6.37 16.23 12.80
CA CYS A 81 -7.43 16.94 12.09
C CYS A 81 -8.55 15.98 11.61
N ARG A 82 -9.57 16.53 10.95
CA ARG A 82 -10.70 15.75 10.41
C ARG A 82 -10.27 14.68 9.40
N GLU A 83 -9.21 14.93 8.62
CA GLU A 83 -8.71 13.99 7.60
C GLU A 83 -8.18 12.69 8.22
N CYS A 84 -7.61 12.76 9.43
CA CYS A 84 -7.10 11.60 10.16
C CYS A 84 -8.01 11.13 11.30
N GLY A 85 -9.24 11.65 11.38
CA GLY A 85 -10.16 11.34 12.48
C GLY A 85 -9.61 11.74 13.85
N TYR A 86 -8.88 12.86 13.92
CA TYR A 86 -8.29 13.41 15.15
C TYR A 86 -7.17 12.57 15.78
N THR A 87 -6.57 11.64 15.04
CA THR A 87 -5.49 10.77 15.54
C THR A 87 -4.08 11.28 15.25
N GLY A 88 -3.93 12.29 14.38
CA GLY A 88 -2.64 12.78 13.89
C GLY A 88 -1.94 11.86 12.89
N ARG A 89 -2.52 10.70 12.57
CA ARG A 89 -1.92 9.68 11.70
C ARG A 89 -2.89 9.20 10.64
N SER A 90 -2.39 9.00 9.42
CA SER A 90 -3.14 8.41 8.31
C SER A 90 -2.54 7.07 7.90
N ARG A 91 -3.37 6.16 7.39
CA ARG A 91 -2.90 4.90 6.81
C ARG A 91 -2.60 5.11 5.33
N MET A 92 -1.36 4.91 4.95
CA MET A 92 -0.92 4.92 3.56
C MET A 92 -0.80 3.48 3.05
N TYR A 93 -1.40 3.22 1.90
CA TYR A 93 -1.27 1.96 1.17
C TYR A 93 -0.29 2.16 0.03
N PHE A 94 0.65 1.25 -0.15
CA PHE A 94 1.65 1.35 -1.21
C PHE A 94 1.96 -0.03 -1.80
N GLY A 95 2.30 -0.05 -3.09
CA GLY A 95 2.78 -1.24 -3.79
C GLY A 95 4.30 -1.33 -3.74
N TYR A 96 4.84 -2.51 -3.48
CA TYR A 96 6.28 -2.78 -3.61
C TYR A 96 6.51 -4.15 -4.26
N PRO A 97 7.63 -4.39 -4.96
CA PRO A 97 7.85 -5.65 -5.66
C PRO A 97 7.93 -6.82 -4.67
N PRO A 98 7.33 -7.98 -4.99
CA PRO A 98 7.42 -9.18 -4.17
C PRO A 98 8.86 -9.68 -4.14
N SER A 99 9.35 -10.00 -2.95
CA SER A 99 10.70 -10.56 -2.80
C SER A 99 10.68 -12.05 -3.14
N PRO A 100 11.61 -12.54 -3.98
CA PRO A 100 11.78 -13.96 -4.19
C PRO A 100 12.17 -14.65 -2.86
N PRO A 101 11.81 -15.93 -2.68
CA PRO A 101 12.19 -16.67 -1.48
C PRO A 101 13.71 -16.63 -1.32
N ARG A 102 14.18 -16.37 -0.09
CA ARG A 102 15.62 -16.39 0.21
C ARG A 102 16.13 -17.81 -0.06
N LEU A 103 16.96 -17.96 -1.09
CA LEU A 103 17.75 -19.17 -1.26
C LEU A 103 18.62 -19.31 0.00
N LYS A 104 18.43 -20.39 0.77
CA LYS A 104 19.42 -20.76 1.77
C LYS A 104 20.71 -21.01 0.99
N LYS A 105 21.74 -20.20 1.21
CA LYS A 105 23.09 -20.53 0.73
C LYS A 105 23.39 -21.92 1.28
N ALA A 106 23.69 -22.87 0.39
CA ALA A 106 24.21 -24.16 0.80
C ALA A 106 25.45 -23.89 1.66
N ALA A 107 25.48 -24.48 2.85
CA ALA A 107 26.59 -24.39 3.79
C ALA A 107 27.83 -25.09 3.23
#